data_AF-A0A529CCR2-F1
#
_entry.id   AF-A0A529CCR2-F1
#
_cell.length_a   1.000
_cell.length_b   1.000
_cell.length_c   1.000
_cell.angle_alpha   90.00
_cell.angle_beta   90.00
_cell.angle_gamma   90.00
#
_symmetry.space_group_name_H-M   'P 1'
#
loop_
_entity.id
_entity.type
_entity.pdbx_description
1 polymer ?
#
loop_
_entity_poly.entity_id
_entity_poly.type
_entity_poly.pdbx_seq_one_letter_code
_entity_poly.pdbx_strand_id
1 'polypeptide(L)'
;MAEAKIDPASITVLALTHAHQDHVHGLLTPDGRVLFPNLKAIVIPEAAVESFFAYAHLAQFRPLLKPVQNGDQVGERLRAVALPGHAAGHTGYAFDTDEDRFLFFGDIVHVPALQFGNPAFSWGYDDDQLTARATRLKVFSDAAEAGTWIGGAHLGWPGIGRVVRKGEAYGYEPAEGRVTG
;
A
#
# COMPACT_ATOMS: atom_id res chain seq x y z
N MET A 1 -8.15 -13.29 -6.24
CA MET A 1 -7.12 -14.36 -6.26
C MET A 1 -7.51 -15.53 -7.17
N ALA A 2 -8.71 -16.10 -7.04
CA ALA A 2 -9.17 -17.20 -7.90
C ALA A 2 -9.12 -16.88 -9.41
N GLU A 3 -9.60 -15.70 -9.82
CA GLU A 3 -9.54 -15.26 -11.23
C GLU A 3 -8.10 -15.11 -11.74
N ALA A 4 -7.19 -14.66 -10.87
CA ALA A 4 -5.75 -14.60 -11.14
C ALA A 4 -5.06 -15.97 -11.05
N LYS A 5 -5.80 -17.05 -10.76
CA LYS A 5 -5.30 -18.42 -10.57
C LYS A 5 -4.22 -18.52 -9.49
N ILE A 6 -4.31 -17.68 -8.46
CA ILE A 6 -3.42 -17.72 -7.29
C ILE A 6 -4.10 -18.49 -6.17
N ASP A 7 -3.48 -19.58 -5.74
CA ASP A 7 -3.89 -20.33 -4.57
C ASP A 7 -3.52 -19.54 -3.29
N PRO A 8 -4.47 -19.20 -2.39
CA PRO A 8 -4.14 -18.57 -1.12
C PRO A 8 -3.11 -19.34 -0.28
N ALA A 9 -3.04 -20.66 -0.41
CA ALA A 9 -2.04 -21.47 0.28
C ALA A 9 -0.60 -21.26 -0.25
N SER A 10 -0.43 -20.64 -1.43
CA SER A 10 0.89 -20.26 -1.95
C SER A 10 1.46 -19.00 -1.30
N ILE A 11 0.64 -18.21 -0.60
CA ILE A 11 1.07 -16.97 0.05
C ILE A 11 1.74 -17.28 1.39
N THR A 12 3.03 -16.96 1.48
CA THR A 12 3.83 -17.18 2.71
C THR A 12 4.19 -15.90 3.45
N VAL A 13 4.11 -14.74 2.79
CA VAL A 13 4.41 -13.43 3.38
C VAL A 13 3.34 -12.45 2.94
N LEU A 14 2.86 -11.64 3.87
CA LEU A 14 2.04 -10.46 3.61
C LEU A 14 2.77 -9.22 4.08
N ALA A 15 2.63 -8.12 3.34
CA ALA A 15 3.23 -6.84 3.68
C ALA A 15 2.11 -5.80 3.79
N LEU A 16 1.85 -5.33 5.00
CA LEU A 16 0.79 -4.39 5.34
C LEU A 16 1.29 -2.97 5.27
N THR A 17 0.63 -2.11 4.50
CA THR A 17 1.02 -0.68 4.45
C THR A 17 0.75 0.04 5.77
N HIS A 18 -0.33 -0.34 6.45
CA HIS A 18 -0.74 0.10 7.77
C HIS A 18 -1.82 -0.85 8.32
N ALA A 19 -2.34 -0.57 9.52
CA ALA A 19 -3.26 -1.44 10.23
C ALA A 19 -4.72 -0.94 10.28
N HIS A 20 -5.21 -0.25 9.23
CA HIS A 20 -6.65 -0.01 9.11
C HIS A 20 -7.41 -1.28 8.71
N GLN A 21 -8.68 -1.32 9.07
CA GLN A 21 -9.56 -2.47 8.96
C GLN A 21 -9.58 -3.08 7.54
N ASP A 22 -9.68 -2.25 6.50
CA ASP A 22 -9.72 -2.66 5.10
C ASP A 22 -8.39 -3.26 4.60
N HIS A 23 -7.29 -3.08 5.34
CA HIS A 23 -5.98 -3.66 5.02
C HIS A 23 -5.69 -4.94 5.80
N VAL A 24 -6.24 -5.10 7.00
CA VAL A 24 -5.95 -6.25 7.88
C VAL A 24 -7.01 -7.35 7.86
N HIS A 25 -8.27 -7.03 7.57
CA HIS A 25 -9.36 -8.02 7.68
C HIS A 25 -9.29 -9.12 6.61
N GLY A 26 -8.54 -8.92 5.52
CA GLY A 26 -8.28 -9.95 4.52
C GLY A 26 -7.48 -11.16 5.03
N LEU A 27 -6.93 -11.12 6.25
CA LEU A 27 -6.29 -12.27 6.88
C LEU A 27 -7.26 -13.42 7.17
N LEU A 28 -8.55 -13.11 7.33
CA LEU A 28 -9.62 -14.06 7.56
C LEU A 28 -10.64 -14.03 6.42
N THR A 29 -11.25 -15.18 6.15
CA THR A 29 -12.45 -15.28 5.33
C THR A 29 -13.67 -14.70 6.08
N PRO A 30 -14.79 -14.38 5.40
CA PRO A 30 -15.99 -13.85 6.06
C PRO A 30 -16.58 -14.76 7.16
N ASP A 31 -16.35 -16.07 7.08
CA ASP A 31 -16.73 -17.07 8.09
C ASP A 31 -15.65 -17.29 9.18
N GLY A 32 -14.61 -16.45 9.22
CA GLY A 32 -13.61 -16.40 10.29
C GLY A 32 -12.47 -17.41 10.19
N ARG A 33 -12.33 -18.13 9.06
CA ARG A 33 -11.20 -19.04 8.83
C ARG A 33 -9.97 -18.27 8.34
N VAL A 34 -8.78 -18.79 8.61
CA VAL A 34 -7.52 -18.23 8.09
C VAL A 34 -7.51 -18.34 6.56
N LEU A 35 -7.36 -17.21 5.87
CA LEU A 35 -7.37 -17.18 4.40
C LEU A 35 -6.06 -17.73 3.81
N PHE A 36 -4.93 -17.50 4.48
CA PHE A 36 -3.59 -17.88 4.05
C PHE A 36 -3.00 -18.95 4.99
N PRO A 37 -3.31 -20.25 4.79
CA PRO A 37 -2.97 -21.30 5.76
C PRO A 37 -1.46 -21.54 5.93
N ASN A 38 -0.64 -21.13 4.95
CA ASN A 38 0.81 -21.29 4.97
C ASN A 38 1.57 -19.98 5.26
N LEU A 39 0.87 -18.98 5.79
CA LEU A 39 1.46 -17.68 6.11
C LEU A 39 2.54 -17.83 7.20
N LYS A 40 3.74 -17.32 6.91
CA LYS A 40 4.93 -17.40 7.79
C LYS A 40 5.28 -16.05 8.42
N ALA A 41 4.96 -14.95 7.75
CA ALA A 41 5.27 -13.62 8.21
C ALA A 41 4.24 -12.60 7.75
N ILE A 42 3.94 -11.64 8.62
CA ILE A 42 3.20 -10.42 8.31
C ILE A 42 4.14 -9.26 8.57
N VAL A 43 4.70 -8.73 7.49
CA VAL A 43 5.52 -7.52 7.51
C VAL A 43 4.60 -6.35 7.76
N ILE A 44 4.92 -5.55 8.78
CA ILE A 44 4.06 -4.47 9.27
C ILE A 44 4.95 -3.32 9.74
N PRO A 45 4.53 -2.05 9.58
CA PRO A 45 5.29 -0.95 10.15
C PRO A 45 5.38 -1.10 11.67
N GLU A 46 6.55 -0.85 12.23
CA GLU A 46 6.75 -0.98 13.68
C GLU A 46 5.72 -0.18 14.49
N ALA A 47 5.45 1.06 14.07
CA ALA A 47 4.47 1.92 14.74
C ALA A 47 3.00 1.47 14.56
N ALA A 48 2.71 0.54 13.64
CA ALA A 48 1.37 -0.01 13.42
C ALA A 48 1.08 -1.28 14.23
N VAL A 49 2.07 -1.83 14.96
CA VAL A 49 1.91 -3.06 15.75
C VAL A 49 0.84 -2.90 16.83
N GLU A 50 0.83 -1.78 17.54
CA GLU A 50 -0.18 -1.50 18.57
C GLU A 50 -1.58 -1.40 17.97
N SER A 51 -1.72 -0.73 16.82
CA SER A 51 -2.99 -0.65 16.08
C SER A 51 -3.47 -2.04 15.65
N PHE A 52 -2.56 -2.94 15.23
CA PHE A 52 -2.90 -4.33 14.92
C PHE A 52 -3.42 -5.08 16.17
N PHE A 53 -2.85 -4.82 17.35
CA PHE A 53 -3.24 -5.50 18.59
C PHE A 53 -4.66 -5.16 19.05
N ALA A 54 -5.20 -4.00 18.64
CA ALA A 54 -6.59 -3.61 18.90
C ALA A 54 -7.61 -4.62 18.31
N TYR A 55 -7.24 -5.38 17.28
CA TYR A 55 -8.10 -6.40 16.67
C TYR A 55 -7.97 -7.74 17.40
N ALA A 56 -8.76 -7.93 18.46
CA ALA A 56 -8.74 -9.17 19.25
C ALA A 56 -8.96 -10.45 18.42
N HIS A 57 -9.78 -10.38 17.37
CA HIS A 57 -10.05 -11.51 16.47
C HIS A 57 -8.83 -11.90 15.58
N LEU A 58 -7.81 -11.04 15.50
CA LEU A 58 -6.56 -11.28 14.79
C LEU A 58 -5.43 -11.75 15.72
N ALA A 59 -5.71 -12.05 17.00
CA ALA A 59 -4.69 -12.39 17.99
C ALA A 59 -3.79 -13.59 17.57
N GLN A 60 -4.34 -14.55 16.82
CA GLN A 60 -3.59 -15.70 16.29
C GLN A 60 -2.43 -15.32 15.36
N PHE A 61 -2.47 -14.14 14.74
CA PHE A 61 -1.45 -13.66 13.81
C PHE A 61 -0.32 -12.88 14.48
N ARG A 62 -0.48 -12.47 15.76
CA ARG A 62 0.53 -11.67 16.49
C ARG A 62 1.93 -12.31 16.48
N PRO A 63 2.10 -13.64 16.65
CA PRO A 63 3.42 -14.27 16.55
C PRO A 63 4.08 -14.19 15.17
N LEU A 64 3.30 -13.92 14.11
CA LEU A 64 3.79 -13.82 12.73
C LEU A 64 4.23 -12.39 12.37
N LEU A 65 3.96 -11.39 13.21
CA LEU A 65 4.33 -10.01 12.89
C LEU A 65 5.84 -9.85 12.79
N LYS A 66 6.28 -9.15 11.74
CA LYS A 66 7.65 -8.74 11.47
C LYS A 66 7.67 -7.21 11.29
N PRO A 67 7.90 -6.47 12.38
CA PRO A 67 8.04 -5.02 12.33
C PRO A 67 9.13 -4.60 11.34
N VAL A 68 8.87 -3.54 10.57
CA VAL A 68 9.84 -2.93 9.66
C VAL A 68 9.87 -1.40 9.82
N GLN A 69 11.02 -0.85 9.46
CA GLN A 69 11.32 0.57 9.38
C GLN A 69 11.65 0.98 7.93
N ASN A 70 11.82 2.28 7.71
CA ASN A 70 12.19 2.80 6.40
C ASN A 70 13.50 2.20 5.88
N GLY A 71 13.49 1.67 4.67
CA GLY A 71 14.67 1.10 4.01
C GLY A 71 14.91 -0.38 4.30
N ASP A 72 14.16 -0.99 5.22
CA ASP A 72 14.30 -2.43 5.50
C ASP A 72 13.97 -3.27 4.27
N GLN A 73 14.79 -4.31 4.05
CA GLN A 73 14.58 -5.27 2.99
C GLN A 73 13.50 -6.28 3.41
N VAL A 74 12.41 -6.36 2.64
CA VAL A 74 11.26 -7.21 2.91
C VAL A 74 11.34 -8.54 2.15
N GLY A 75 11.89 -8.50 0.94
CA GLY A 75 12.10 -9.66 0.07
C GLY A 75 13.09 -9.33 -1.02
N GLU A 76 13.29 -10.21 -2.00
CA GLU A 76 14.14 -9.90 -3.15
C GLU A 76 13.57 -8.69 -3.92
N ARG A 77 14.39 -7.65 -4.10
CA ARG A 77 14.02 -6.38 -4.78
C ARG A 77 12.88 -5.58 -4.13
N LEU A 78 12.34 -6.01 -2.98
CA LEU A 78 11.25 -5.35 -2.27
C LEU A 78 11.73 -4.70 -0.96
N ARG A 79 11.60 -3.38 -0.84
CA ARG A 79 11.98 -2.62 0.37
C ARG A 79 10.80 -1.82 0.94
N ALA A 80 10.81 -1.62 2.25
CA ALA A 80 9.90 -0.71 2.94
C ALA A 80 10.30 0.76 2.70
N VAL A 81 9.31 1.63 2.50
CA VAL A 81 9.50 3.08 2.34
C VAL A 81 8.52 3.77 3.29
N ALA A 82 9.03 4.53 4.25
CA ALA A 82 8.16 5.29 5.16
C ALA A 82 7.42 6.38 4.39
N LEU A 83 6.09 6.37 4.50
CA LEU A 83 5.19 7.31 3.87
C LEU A 83 4.21 7.89 4.91
N PRO A 84 4.71 8.63 5.91
CA PRO A 84 3.95 8.97 7.10
C PRO A 84 2.74 9.89 6.82
N GLY A 85 1.80 9.89 7.75
CA GLY A 85 0.71 10.86 7.83
C GLY A 85 -0.68 10.22 7.82
N HIS A 86 -0.91 9.22 6.97
CA HIS A 86 -2.24 8.60 6.89
C HIS A 86 -2.59 7.81 8.16
N ALA A 87 -1.65 6.97 8.61
CA ALA A 87 -1.79 6.15 9.81
C ALA A 87 -0.43 6.03 10.51
N ALA A 88 -0.44 5.63 11.78
CA ALA A 88 0.78 5.32 12.53
C ALA A 88 1.72 4.38 11.76
N GLY A 89 2.88 4.90 11.36
CA GLY A 89 3.90 4.15 10.61
C GLY A 89 3.56 3.83 9.16
N HIS A 90 2.55 4.47 8.54
CA HIS A 90 2.18 4.17 7.15
C HIS A 90 3.40 4.05 6.22
N THR A 91 3.45 2.93 5.51
CA THR A 91 4.60 2.46 4.74
C THR A 91 4.16 2.02 3.36
N GLY A 92 4.86 2.48 2.34
CA GLY A 92 4.80 1.90 1.00
C GLY A 92 5.85 0.83 0.80
N TYR A 93 5.71 0.05 -0.26
CA TYR A 93 6.70 -0.95 -0.66
C TYR A 93 7.21 -0.64 -2.05
N ALA A 94 8.52 -0.39 -2.15
CA ALA A 94 9.18 -0.16 -3.43
C ALA A 94 9.73 -1.47 -3.97
N PHE A 95 9.43 -1.74 -5.24
CA PHE A 95 9.86 -2.93 -5.96
C PHE A 95 10.49 -2.49 -7.28
N ASP A 96 11.77 -2.83 -7.47
CA ASP A 96 12.51 -2.45 -8.67
C ASP A 96 12.80 -3.69 -9.52
N THR A 97 12.51 -3.62 -10.83
CA THR A 97 13.03 -4.56 -11.83
C THR A 97 14.27 -3.98 -12.50
N ASP A 98 14.82 -4.70 -13.48
CA ASP A 98 15.95 -4.19 -14.25
C ASP A 98 15.51 -3.05 -15.21
N GLU A 99 14.21 -2.95 -15.49
CA GLU A 99 13.60 -2.01 -16.44
C GLU A 99 12.70 -0.95 -15.78
N ASP A 100 11.93 -1.32 -14.77
CA ASP A 100 10.86 -0.51 -14.20
C ASP A 100 10.99 -0.38 -12.68
N ARG A 101 10.45 0.71 -12.15
CA ARG A 101 10.33 0.95 -10.70
C ARG A 101 8.87 0.99 -10.31
N PHE A 102 8.53 0.33 -9.21
CA PHE A 102 7.18 0.28 -8.65
C PHE A 102 7.18 0.80 -7.22
N LEU A 103 6.14 1.53 -6.85
CA LEU A 103 5.84 1.91 -5.48
C LEU A 103 4.38 1.56 -5.17
N PHE A 104 4.18 0.51 -4.38
CA PHE A 104 2.88 0.17 -3.79
C PHE A 104 2.68 1.03 -2.55
N PHE A 105 1.99 2.17 -2.70
CA PHE A 105 1.95 3.21 -1.69
C PHE A 105 0.78 3.12 -0.71
N GLY A 106 -0.11 2.13 -0.85
CA GLY A 106 -1.33 2.03 -0.04
C GLY A 106 -2.21 3.29 -0.12
N ASP A 107 -2.46 3.88 1.04
CA ASP A 107 -3.42 4.97 1.27
C ASP A 107 -2.84 6.38 1.13
N ILE A 108 -2.02 6.62 0.10
CA ILE A 108 -1.60 7.99 -0.25
C ILE A 108 -2.73 8.77 -0.94
N VAL A 109 -3.65 8.07 -1.62
CA VAL A 109 -4.77 8.65 -2.35
C VAL A 109 -6.05 7.86 -2.03
N HIS A 110 -7.11 8.58 -1.67
CA HIS A 110 -8.46 8.07 -1.40
C HIS A 110 -9.50 8.64 -2.37
N VAL A 111 -9.29 9.87 -2.84
CA VAL A 111 -10.19 10.56 -3.78
C VAL A 111 -9.39 10.98 -5.02
N PRO A 112 -9.10 10.04 -5.95
CA PRO A 112 -8.24 10.28 -7.11
C PRO A 112 -8.65 11.50 -7.93
N ALA A 113 -9.96 11.68 -8.13
CA ALA A 113 -10.52 12.78 -8.92
C ALA A 113 -10.13 14.17 -8.39
N LEU A 114 -9.84 14.29 -7.09
CA LEU A 114 -9.43 15.55 -6.47
C LEU A 114 -7.93 15.58 -6.17
N GLN A 115 -7.38 14.51 -5.61
CA GLN A 115 -6.05 14.54 -5.00
C GLN A 115 -4.91 14.56 -6.02
N PHE A 116 -5.07 14.03 -7.24
CA PHE A 116 -4.03 14.20 -8.28
C PHE A 116 -3.95 15.66 -8.77
N GLY A 117 -5.11 16.26 -9.08
CA GLY A 117 -5.18 17.65 -9.53
C GLY A 117 -4.90 18.67 -8.43
N ASN A 118 -5.16 18.30 -7.16
CA ASN A 118 -4.90 19.11 -5.98
C ASN A 118 -4.33 18.24 -4.85
N PRO A 119 -3.02 17.92 -4.88
CA PRO A 119 -2.38 17.06 -3.87
C PRO A 119 -2.39 17.66 -2.46
N ALA A 120 -2.68 18.95 -2.34
CA ALA A 120 -2.90 19.60 -1.05
C ALA A 120 -4.20 19.19 -0.35
N PHE A 121 -5.14 18.59 -1.07
CA PHE A 121 -6.40 18.11 -0.52
C PHE A 121 -6.17 16.88 0.39
N SER A 122 -6.34 17.06 1.70
CA SER A 122 -6.22 15.98 2.69
C SER A 122 -7.40 15.02 2.65
N TRP A 123 -7.23 13.85 3.24
CA TRP A 123 -8.33 12.96 3.54
C TRP A 123 -8.70 13.11 5.02
N GLY A 124 -10.01 13.13 5.32
CA GLY A 124 -10.49 13.39 6.68
C GLY A 124 -10.06 12.34 7.71
N TYR A 125 -9.63 11.18 7.26
CA TYR A 125 -9.18 10.06 8.08
C TYR A 125 -7.64 9.93 8.11
N ASP A 126 -6.90 10.92 7.64
CA ASP A 126 -5.45 10.97 7.89
C ASP A 126 -5.20 11.33 9.37
N ASP A 127 -4.43 10.51 10.08
CA ASP A 127 -4.00 10.75 11.47
C ASP A 127 -3.29 12.11 11.62
N ASP A 128 -2.43 12.46 10.66
CA ASP A 128 -1.78 13.76 10.51
C ASP A 128 -1.92 14.27 9.07
N GLN A 129 -2.89 15.14 8.86
CA GLN A 129 -3.20 15.72 7.55
C GLN A 129 -2.06 16.56 6.96
N LEU A 130 -1.27 17.26 7.79
CA LEU A 130 -0.15 18.08 7.31
C LEU A 130 0.96 17.19 6.78
N THR A 131 1.30 16.15 7.53
CA THR A 131 2.30 15.16 7.14
C THR A 131 1.82 14.34 5.94
N ALA A 132 0.58 13.88 5.93
CA ALA A 132 0.00 13.11 4.80
C ALA A 132 0.03 13.91 3.50
N ARG A 133 -0.31 15.20 3.55
CA ARG A 133 -0.19 16.13 2.42
C ARG A 133 1.25 16.24 1.91
N ALA A 134 2.20 16.46 2.82
CA ALA A 134 3.61 16.60 2.46
C ALA A 134 4.15 15.31 1.82
N THR A 135 3.81 14.15 2.40
CA THR A 135 4.15 12.83 1.87
C THR A 135 3.56 12.63 0.47
N ARG A 136 2.28 12.92 0.26
CA ARG A 136 1.63 12.80 -1.06
C ARG A 136 2.30 13.66 -2.13
N LEU A 137 2.57 14.92 -1.81
CA LEU A 137 3.27 15.84 -2.70
C LEU A 137 4.65 15.31 -3.09
N LYS A 138 5.40 14.78 -2.12
CA LYS A 138 6.72 14.19 -2.36
C LYS A 138 6.61 12.95 -3.25
N VAL A 139 5.72 12.02 -2.92
CA VAL A 139 5.48 10.79 -3.71
C VAL A 139 5.13 11.12 -5.15
N PHE A 140 4.25 12.10 -5.39
CA PHE A 140 3.87 12.50 -6.74
C PHE A 140 5.01 13.14 -7.51
N SER A 141 5.77 14.02 -6.87
CA SER A 141 6.93 14.66 -7.50
C SER A 141 7.97 13.62 -7.91
N ASP A 142 8.34 12.74 -6.98
CA ASP A 142 9.36 11.72 -7.18
C ASP A 142 8.93 10.70 -8.24
N ALA A 143 7.67 10.23 -8.17
CA ALA A 143 7.15 9.26 -9.12
C ALA A 143 7.06 9.82 -10.55
N ALA A 144 6.63 11.08 -10.69
CA ALA A 144 6.54 11.74 -11.99
C ALA A 144 7.92 12.03 -12.59
N GLU A 145 8.93 12.35 -11.77
CA GLU A 145 10.30 12.58 -12.22
C GLU A 145 11.01 11.27 -12.63
N ALA A 146 10.86 10.22 -11.82
CA ALA A 146 11.55 8.96 -12.04
C ALA A 146 10.82 8.01 -13.02
N GLY A 147 9.58 8.33 -13.42
CA GLY A 147 8.74 7.45 -14.22
C GLY A 147 8.25 6.21 -13.46
N THR A 148 8.17 6.29 -12.13
CA THR A 148 7.80 5.17 -11.25
C THR A 148 6.33 4.80 -11.43
N TRP A 149 6.06 3.51 -11.59
CA TRP A 149 4.70 2.97 -11.49
C TRP A 149 4.22 3.01 -10.06
N ILE A 150 3.03 3.56 -9.82
CA ILE A 150 2.40 3.57 -8.50
C ILE A 150 1.28 2.53 -8.45
N GLY A 151 1.13 1.90 -7.28
CA GLY A 151 0.00 1.04 -6.95
C GLY A 151 -0.68 1.55 -5.68
N GLY A 152 -1.98 1.85 -5.76
CA GLY A 152 -2.74 2.43 -4.66
C GLY A 152 -3.99 1.64 -4.31
N ALA A 153 -4.29 1.54 -3.01
CA ALA A 153 -5.39 0.70 -2.52
C ALA A 153 -6.77 1.20 -2.96
N HIS A 154 -6.94 2.52 -3.06
CA HIS A 154 -8.21 3.17 -3.41
C HIS A 154 -8.17 3.87 -4.78
N LEU A 155 -7.25 3.45 -5.65
CA LEU A 155 -7.23 3.90 -7.04
C LEU A 155 -8.24 3.09 -7.86
N GLY A 156 -8.84 3.74 -8.88
CA GLY A 156 -9.72 3.04 -9.81
C GLY A 156 -9.01 1.90 -10.53
N TRP A 157 -9.73 0.83 -10.84
CA TRP A 157 -9.21 -0.35 -11.53
C TRP A 157 -8.35 0.04 -12.75
N PRO A 158 -7.13 -0.52 -12.93
CA PRO A 158 -6.53 -1.65 -12.20
C PRO A 158 -5.80 -1.27 -10.89
N GLY A 159 -5.91 -0.02 -10.44
CA GLY A 159 -5.24 0.45 -9.22
C GLY A 159 -3.73 0.68 -9.37
N ILE A 160 -3.20 0.51 -10.59
CA ILE A 160 -1.80 0.70 -10.96
C ILE A 160 -1.71 1.66 -12.15
N GLY A 161 -0.74 2.56 -12.13
CA GLY A 161 -0.53 3.54 -13.20
C GLY A 161 0.69 4.42 -12.96
N ARG A 162 0.78 5.54 -13.68
CA ARG A 162 1.86 6.52 -13.54
C ARG A 162 1.31 7.88 -13.11
N VAL A 163 2.13 8.61 -12.37
CA VAL A 163 1.88 10.02 -12.07
C VAL A 163 2.54 10.86 -13.15
N VAL A 164 1.82 11.82 -13.73
CA VAL A 164 2.34 12.73 -14.75
C VAL A 164 2.19 14.18 -14.31
N ARG A 165 3.15 15.04 -14.67
CA ARG A 165 3.05 16.48 -14.40
C ARG A 165 2.01 17.11 -15.33
N LYS A 166 1.14 17.96 -14.77
CA LYS A 166 0.16 18.78 -15.49
C LYS A 166 0.23 20.22 -14.99
N GLY A 167 1.22 20.98 -15.50
CA GLY A 167 1.54 22.31 -15.00
C GLY A 167 2.03 22.22 -13.55
N GLU A 168 1.36 22.94 -12.63
CA GLU A 168 1.64 22.89 -11.18
C GLU A 168 0.95 21.71 -10.46
N ALA A 169 0.12 20.95 -11.16
CA ALA A 169 -0.64 19.82 -10.64
C ALA A 169 -0.10 18.47 -11.17
N TYR A 170 -0.76 17.38 -10.77
CA TYR A 170 -0.47 16.04 -11.28
C TYR A 170 -1.70 15.42 -11.96
N GLY A 171 -1.45 14.44 -12.81
CA GLY A 171 -2.44 13.53 -13.36
C GLY A 171 -2.08 12.08 -13.03
N TYR A 172 -3.06 11.20 -13.18
CA TYR A 172 -2.90 9.76 -13.09
C TYR A 172 -3.18 9.14 -14.45
N GLU A 173 -2.23 8.37 -14.96
CA GLU A 173 -2.34 7.58 -16.18
C GLU A 173 -2.42 6.10 -15.79
N PRO A 174 -3.62 5.49 -15.78
CA PRO A 174 -3.77 4.10 -15.41
C PRO A 174 -3.03 3.20 -16.41
N ALA A 175 -2.49 2.08 -15.92
CA ALA A 175 -1.95 1.04 -16.78
C ALA A 175 -3.04 0.55 -17.75
N GLU A 176 -2.70 0.42 -19.04
CA GLU A 176 -3.62 -0.14 -20.01
C GLU A 176 -3.89 -1.63 -19.67
N GLY A 177 -5.13 -1.93 -19.33
CA GLY A 177 -5.55 -3.32 -19.14
C GLY A 177 -5.68 -4.02 -20.49
N ARG A 178 -4.93 -5.09 -20.73
CA ARG A 178 -5.32 -6.06 -21.76
C ARG A 178 -6.54 -6.82 -21.25
N VAL A 179 -7.72 -6.38 -21.67
CA VAL A 179 -8.93 -7.22 -21.58
C VAL A 179 -8.78 -8.31 -22.64
N THR A 180 -8.25 -9.47 -22.25
CA THR A 180 -8.44 -10.68 -23.05
C THR A 180 -9.90 -11.08 -22.85
N GLY A 181 -10.73 -10.77 -23.85
CA GLY A 181 -12.12 -11.22 -23.93
C GLY A 181 -12.24 -12.71 -24.21
#